data_AF-A0A0G1T4C4-F1
#
_entry.id   AF-A0A0G1T4C4-F1
#
_cell.length_a   1.000
_cell.length_b   1.000
_cell.length_c   1.000
_cell.angle_alpha   90.00
_cell.angle_beta   90.00
_cell.angle_gamma   90.00
#
_symmetry.space_group_name_H-M   'P 1'
#
loop_
_entity.id
_entity.type
_entity.pdbx_description
1 polymer ?
#
loop_
_entity_poly.entity_id
_entity_poly.type
_entity_poly.pdbx_seq_one_letter_code
_entity_poly.pdbx_strand_id
1 'polypeptide(L)'
;MKMVVWGIAVAILGVMSVQLFRIIVDDDRVGANLDKARTEAQALKLENEQLQSDINYFSKPENLIKEFKAKFDYKKPGEKLIKIQ
;
A
#
# COMPACT_ATOMS: atom_id res chain seq x y z
N MET A 1 -10.86 55.79 22.06
CA MET A 1 -9.54 55.13 21.88
C MET A 1 -9.49 53.71 22.45
N LYS A 2 -9.73 53.51 23.75
CA LYS A 2 -9.66 52.17 24.38
C LYS A 2 -10.58 51.11 23.74
N MET A 3 -11.83 51.45 23.42
CA MET A 3 -12.76 50.51 22.75
C MET A 3 -12.33 50.13 21.33
N VAL A 4 -11.67 51.03 20.60
CA VAL A 4 -11.13 50.75 19.26
C VAL A 4 -9.95 49.79 19.35
N VAL A 5 -9.07 49.98 20.35
CA VAL A 5 -7.95 49.06 20.61
C VAL A 5 -8.45 47.65 20.96
N TRP A 6 -9.48 47.54 21.80
CA TRP A 6 -10.10 46.24 22.12
C TRP A 6 -10.75 45.58 20.89
N GLY A 7 -11.44 46.35 20.04
CA GLY A 7 -12.01 45.84 18.79
C GLY A 7 -10.94 45.26 17.85
N ILE A 8 -9.81 45.95 17.71
CA ILE A 8 -8.67 45.47 16.90
C ILE A 8 -8.07 44.20 17.51
N ALA A 9 -7.88 44.16 18.83
CA ALA A 9 -7.34 42.99 19.51
C ALA A 9 -8.21 41.74 19.30
N VAL A 10 -9.54 41.88 19.39
CA VAL A 10 -10.49 40.78 19.14
C VAL A 10 -10.45 40.34 17.68
N ALA A 11 -10.36 41.28 16.74
CA ALA A 11 -10.25 40.95 15.32
C ALA A 11 -8.96 40.15 15.01
N ILE A 12 -7.82 40.55 15.59
CA ILE A 12 -6.55 39.83 15.44
C ILE A 12 -6.65 38.43 16.04
N LEU A 13 -7.21 38.29 17.25
CA LEU A 13 -7.41 36.99 17.88
C LEU A 13 -8.32 36.06 17.06
N GLY A 14 -9.39 36.60 16.46
CA GLY A 14 -10.27 35.84 15.59
C GLY A 14 -9.54 35.32 14.34
N VAL A 15 -8.75 36.17 13.68
CA VAL A 15 -7.96 35.77 12.51
C VAL A 15 -6.91 34.72 12.87
N MET A 16 -6.19 34.89 13.99
CA MET A 16 -5.21 33.90 14.46
C MET A 16 -5.86 32.55 14.78
N SER A 17 -7.05 32.56 15.38
CA SER A 17 -7.79 31.33 15.71
C SER A 17 -8.15 30.54 14.44
N VAL A 18 -8.60 31.22 13.38
CA VAL A 18 -8.92 30.59 12.10
C VAL A 18 -7.66 30.04 11.43
N GLN A 19 -6.53 30.77 11.48
CA GLN A 19 -5.27 30.30 10.90
C GLN A 19 -4.78 29.02 11.62
N LEU A 20 -4.78 29.02 12.95
CA LEU A 20 -4.37 27.85 13.74
C LEU A 20 -5.26 26.64 13.45
N PHE A 21 -6.57 26.84 13.32
CA PHE A 21 -7.50 25.75 13.00
C PHE A 21 -7.23 25.13 11.62
N ARG A 22 -6.93 25.97 10.61
CA ARG A 22 -6.55 25.47 9.28
C ARG A 22 -5.28 24.64 9.32
N ILE A 23 -4.26 25.10 10.05
CA ILE A 23 -2.98 24.40 10.18
C ILE A 23 -3.18 23.01 10.79
N ILE A 24 -4.01 22.88 11.85
CA ILE A 24 -4.28 21.59 12.48
C ILE A 24 -5.03 20.63 11.53
N VAL A 25 -6.04 21.13 10.82
CA VAL A 25 -6.82 20.29 9.88
C VAL A 25 -5.99 19.88 8.66
N ASP A 26 -5.11 20.76 8.17
CA ASP A 26 -4.22 20.46 7.06
C ASP A 26 -3.16 19.41 7.45
N ASP A 27 -2.67 19.43 8.69
CA ASP A 27 -1.72 18.44 9.21
C ASP A 27 -2.33 17.03 9.25
N ASP A 28 -3.56 16.90 9.76
CA ASP A 28 -4.29 15.61 9.76
C ASP A 28 -4.51 15.06 8.34
N ARG A 29 -4.85 15.95 7.40
CA ARG A 29 -5.10 15.55 6.00
C ARG A 29 -3.81 15.14 5.30
N VAL A 30 -2.70 15.84 5.56
CA VAL A 30 -1.39 15.50 5.02
C VAL A 30 -0.89 14.16 5.60
N GLY A 31 -1.05 13.96 6.90
CA GLY A 31 -0.74 12.69 7.57
C GLY A 31 -1.53 11.51 6.97
N ALA A 32 -2.84 11.65 6.82
CA ALA A 32 -3.68 10.62 6.22
C ALA A 32 -3.30 10.28 4.76
N ASN A 33 -2.95 11.28 3.96
CA ASN A 33 -2.49 11.06 2.58
C ASN A 33 -1.12 10.39 2.53
N LEU A 34 -0.21 10.75 3.44
CA LEU A 34 1.10 10.10 3.56
C LEU A 34 0.98 8.63 3.95
N ASP A 35 0.13 8.31 4.93
CA ASP A 35 -0.10 6.93 5.36
C ASP A 35 -0.73 6.09 4.25
N LYS A 36 -1.69 6.67 3.51
CA LYS A 36 -2.29 6.01 2.34
C LYS A 36 -1.24 5.74 1.25
N ALA A 37 -0.46 6.75 0.87
CA ALA A 37 0.60 6.60 -0.13
C ALA A 37 1.66 5.58 0.31
N ARG A 38 2.01 5.56 1.60
CA ARG A 38 2.95 4.58 2.17
C ARG A 38 2.41 3.16 2.10
N THR A 39 1.13 2.98 2.39
CA THR A 39 0.44 1.68 2.32
C THR A 39 0.40 1.17 0.88
N GLU A 40 0.03 2.03 -0.07
CA GLU A 40 0.02 1.69 -1.50
C GLU A 40 1.42 1.33 -2.00
N ALA A 41 2.45 2.10 -1.61
CA ALA A 41 3.83 1.81 -1.98
C ALA A 41 4.32 0.46 -1.42
N GLN A 42 3.94 0.11 -0.18
CA GLN A 42 4.27 -1.20 0.41
C GLN A 42 3.57 -2.34 -0.31
N ALA A 43 2.29 -2.18 -0.66
CA ALA A 43 1.53 -3.18 -1.43
C ALA A 43 2.17 -3.42 -2.81
N LEU A 44 2.51 -2.35 -3.54
CA LEU A 44 3.18 -2.44 -4.84
C LEU A 44 4.56 -3.08 -4.73
N LYS A 45 5.32 -2.80 -3.66
CA LYS A 45 6.61 -3.45 -3.42
C LYS A 45 6.45 -4.96 -3.23
N LEU A 46 5.49 -5.37 -2.41
CA LEU A 46 5.20 -6.78 -2.17
C LEU A 46 4.74 -7.50 -3.45
N GLU A 47 3.87 -6.84 -4.23
CA GLU A 47 3.43 -7.37 -5.53
C GLU A 47 4.61 -7.55 -6.49
N ASN A 48 5.52 -6.57 -6.56
CA ASN A 48 6.70 -6.66 -7.41
C ASN A 48 7.65 -7.79 -6.96
N GLU A 49 7.88 -7.94 -5.66
CA GLU A 49 8.66 -9.06 -5.10
C GLU A 49 8.04 -10.43 -5.46
N GLN A 50 6.71 -10.55 -5.35
CA GLN A 50 5.99 -11.76 -5.75
C GLN A 50 6.10 -12.03 -7.25
N LEU A 51 5.86 -11.03 -8.09
CA LEU A 51 5.97 -11.16 -9.54
C LEU A 51 7.39 -11.55 -9.97
N GLN A 52 8.41 -10.99 -9.32
CA GLN A 52 9.79 -11.34 -9.60
C GLN A 52 10.12 -12.77 -9.16
N SER A 53 9.57 -13.21 -8.01
CA SER A 53 9.64 -14.61 -7.59
C SER A 53 8.98 -15.54 -8.60
N ASP A 54 7.79 -15.19 -9.10
CA ASP A 54 7.06 -15.97 -10.10
C ASP A 54 7.83 -16.05 -11.41
N ILE A 55 8.35 -14.91 -11.91
CA ILE A 55 9.22 -14.87 -13.10
C ILE A 55 10.41 -15.81 -12.92
N ASN A 56 11.08 -15.74 -11.77
CA ASN A 56 12.22 -16.61 -11.48
C ASN A 56 11.81 -18.09 -11.40
N TYR A 57 10.64 -18.39 -10.83
CA TYR A 57 10.11 -19.75 -10.77
C TYR A 57 9.80 -20.30 -12.16
N PHE A 58 9.08 -19.54 -12.99
CA PHE A 58 8.67 -19.95 -14.34
C PHE A 58 9.80 -19.88 -15.36
N SER A 59 10.87 -19.13 -15.10
CA SER A 59 12.08 -19.14 -15.95
C SER A 59 12.77 -20.51 -15.99
N LYS A 60 12.52 -21.38 -15.00
CA LYS A 60 13.10 -22.72 -14.93
C LYS A 60 12.21 -23.71 -15.69
N PRO A 61 12.70 -24.36 -16.76
CA PRO A 61 11.92 -25.32 -17.57
C PRO A 61 11.32 -26.48 -16.74
N GLU A 62 12.03 -26.91 -15.70
CA GLU A 62 11.57 -27.96 -14.77
C GLU A 62 10.28 -27.59 -14.04
N ASN A 63 10.14 -26.32 -13.63
CA ASN A 63 8.96 -25.82 -12.95
C ASN A 63 7.79 -25.65 -13.93
N LEU A 64 8.07 -25.20 -15.16
CA LEU A 64 7.06 -25.17 -16.23
C LEU A 64 6.48 -26.58 -16.49
N ILE A 65 7.32 -27.61 -16.51
CA ILE A 65 6.86 -29.00 -16.68
C ILE A 65 5.99 -29.44 -15.48
N LYS A 66 6.35 -29.08 -14.25
CA LYS A 66 5.53 -29.39 -13.06
C LYS A 66 4.15 -28.75 -13.15
N GLU A 67 4.08 -27.47 -13.51
CA GLU A 67 2.84 -26.73 -13.66
C GLU A 67 1.97 -27.28 -14.81
N PHE A 68 2.61 -27.68 -15.91
CA PHE A 68 1.93 -28.33 -17.02
C PHE A 68 1.38 -29.71 -16.61
N LYS A 69 2.17 -30.51 -15.89
CA LYS A 69 1.72 -31.80 -15.33
C LYS A 69 0.57 -31.62 -14.36
N ALA A 70 0.61 -30.61 -13.49
CA ALA A 70 -0.44 -30.32 -12.52
C ALA A 70 -1.74 -29.84 -13.20
N LYS A 71 -1.65 -28.94 -14.20
CA LYS A 71 -2.81 -28.39 -14.91
C LYS A 71 -3.51 -29.39 -15.82
N PHE A 72 -2.75 -30.28 -16.46
CA PHE A 72 -3.28 -31.22 -17.46
C PHE A 72 -3.32 -32.69 -16.97
N ASP A 73 -3.06 -32.92 -15.68
CA ASP A 73 -2.86 -34.25 -15.07
C ASP A 73 -1.97 -35.18 -15.91
N TYR A 74 -0.92 -34.60 -16.50
CA TYR A 74 -0.08 -35.29 -17.46
C TYR A 74 0.88 -36.24 -16.72
N LYS A 75 0.63 -37.54 -16.82
CA LYS A 75 1.46 -38.60 -16.24
C LYS A 75 2.33 -39.22 -17.33
N LYS A 76 3.64 -39.39 -17.08
CA LYS A 76 4.47 -40.18 -17.99
C LYS A 76 4.05 -41.65 -17.92
N PRO A 77 4.00 -42.40 -19.04
CA PRO A 77 3.70 -43.83 -19.00
C PRO A 77 4.72 -44.54 -18.08
N GLY A 78 4.26 -45.08 -16.95
CA GLY A 78 5.09 -45.78 -15.95
C GLY A 78 5.35 -45.07 -14.61
N GLU A 79 4.90 -43.82 -14.40
CA GLU A 79 4.98 -43.16 -13.08
C GLU A 79 4.00 -43.81 -12.08
N LYS A 80 4.51 -44.68 -11.18
CA LYS A 80 3.73 -45.26 -10.08
C LYS A 80 3.46 -44.18 -9.02
N LEU A 81 2.19 -43.85 -8.79
CA LEU A 81 1.76 -43.05 -7.65
C LEU A 81 2.02 -43.83 -6.35
N ILE A 82 2.99 -43.38 -5.55
CA ILE A 82 3.01 -43.73 -4.13
C ILE A 82 1.91 -42.87 -3.48
N LYS A 83 0.71 -43.44 -3.29
CA LYS A 83 -0.26 -42.88 -2.35
C LYS A 83 0.24 -43.22 -0.95
N ILE A 84 0.68 -42.21 -0.22
CA ILE A 84 0.87 -42.33 1.23
C ILE A 84 -0.54 -42.17 1.83
N GLN A 85 -0.99 -43.22 2.51
CA GLN A 85 -2.30 -43.31 3.16
C GLN A 85 -2.23 -42.73 4.57
#